data_AF-A0A401X411-F1
#
_entry.id   AF-A0A401X411-F1
#
_cell.length_a   1.000
_cell.length_b   1.000
_cell.length_c   1.000
_cell.angle_alpha   90.00
_cell.angle_beta   90.00
_cell.angle_gamma   90.00
#
_symmetry.space_group_name_H-M   'P 1'
#
loop_
_entity.id
_entity.type
_entity.pdbx_description
1 polymer ?
#
loop_
_entity_poly.entity_id
_entity_poly.type
_entity_poly.pdbx_seq_one_letter_code
_entity_poly.pdbx_strand_id
1 'polypeptide(L)'
;MTIASLDRLSNPEGRAWLRAALKTVNAPLPSEATPEDMVNCVLMDHHDISSALLVAALIDEVPGRTLANIVSKNVFSYNELNIAMERIRSVGVDVTNTENGKWINEMAGFEMTRSIV
;
A
#
# COMPACT_ATOMS: atom_id res chain seq x y z
N MET A 1 -17.21 1.89 -3.54
CA MET A 1 -16.73 0.69 -2.83
C MET A 1 -16.72 -0.47 -3.81
N THR A 2 -15.55 -1.06 -4.10
CA THR A 2 -15.39 -2.14 -5.09
C THR A 2 -15.44 -3.52 -4.41
N ILE A 3 -15.88 -4.55 -5.13
CA ILE A 3 -15.94 -5.95 -4.62
C ILE A 3 -14.57 -6.43 -4.10
N ALA A 4 -13.48 -5.98 -4.74
CA ALA A 4 -12.11 -6.32 -4.33
C ALA A 4 -11.76 -5.78 -2.92
N SER A 5 -12.16 -4.55 -2.59
CA SER A 5 -11.88 -3.97 -1.26
C SER A 5 -12.62 -4.70 -0.13
N LEU A 6 -13.83 -5.21 -0.40
CA LEU A 6 -14.62 -6.00 0.56
C LEU A 6 -14.00 -7.36 0.84
N ASP A 7 -13.46 -8.02 -0.19
CA ASP A 7 -12.83 -9.33 -0.06
C ASP A 7 -11.49 -9.24 0.70
N ARG A 8 -10.65 -8.25 0.37
CA ARG A 8 -9.35 -8.02 1.03
C ARG A 8 -9.45 -7.65 2.51
N LEU A 9 -10.54 -6.96 2.88
CA LEU A 9 -10.81 -6.53 4.26
C LEU A 9 -11.79 -7.44 5.00
N SER A 10 -12.13 -8.61 4.43
CA SER A 10 -12.93 -9.63 5.09
C SER A 10 -12.24 -10.19 6.33
N ASN A 11 -10.90 -10.19 6.36
CA ASN A 11 -10.11 -10.52 7.54
C ASN A 11 -10.11 -9.35 8.54
N PRO A 12 -10.70 -9.50 9.74
CA PRO A 12 -10.80 -8.42 10.72
C PRO A 12 -9.43 -7.96 11.24
N GLU A 13 -8.44 -8.86 11.32
CA GLU A 13 -7.08 -8.50 11.73
C GLU A 13 -6.37 -7.67 10.64
N GLY A 14 -6.54 -8.04 9.38
CA GLY A 14 -5.99 -7.27 8.25
C GLY A 14 -6.57 -5.85 8.22
N ARG A 15 -7.89 -5.73 8.43
CA ARG A 15 -8.56 -4.43 8.55
C ARG A 15 -8.08 -3.62 9.75
N ALA A 16 -7.84 -4.27 10.90
CA ALA A 16 -7.32 -3.60 12.08
C ALA A 16 -5.89 -3.08 11.87
N TRP A 17 -5.02 -3.85 11.21
CA TRP A 17 -3.67 -3.43 10.87
C TRP A 17 -3.65 -2.26 9.90
N LEU A 18 -4.49 -2.28 8.86
CA LEU A 18 -4.59 -1.16 7.93
C LEU A 18 -5.12 0.10 8.64
N ARG A 19 -6.13 -0.03 9.50
CA ARG A 19 -6.60 1.10 10.33
C ARG A 19 -5.50 1.63 11.27
N ALA A 20 -4.68 0.75 11.84
CA ALA A 20 -3.56 1.17 12.69
C ALA A 20 -2.48 1.90 11.89
N ALA A 21 -2.15 1.43 10.68
CA ALA A 21 -1.23 2.10 9.77
C ALA A 21 -1.69 3.51 9.40
N LEU A 22 -2.97 3.70 9.11
CA LEU A 22 -3.50 5.03 8.77
C LEU A 22 -3.42 6.03 9.94
N LYS A 23 -3.29 5.55 11.19
CA LYS A 23 -3.07 6.42 12.36
C LYS A 23 -1.61 6.83 12.55
N THR A 24 -0.66 6.17 11.90
CA THR A 24 0.76 6.53 11.99
C THR A 24 1.17 7.55 10.94
N VAL A 25 0.32 7.77 9.93
CA VAL A 25 0.51 8.81 8.92
C VAL A 25 0.32 10.18 9.57
N ASN A 26 1.36 10.99 9.51
CA ASN A 26 1.41 12.36 10.02
C ASN A 26 1.25 13.39 8.90
N ALA A 27 1.44 13.02 7.62
CA ALA A 27 1.22 13.95 6.52
C ALA A 27 -0.23 14.46 6.51
N PRO A 28 -0.45 15.76 6.21
CA PRO A 28 -1.78 16.28 5.98
C PRO A 28 -2.35 15.64 4.71
N LEU A 29 -3.22 14.66 4.90
CA LEU A 29 -3.92 14.01 3.80
C LEU A 29 -5.06 14.91 3.29
N PRO A 30 -5.37 14.88 1.98
CA PRO A 30 -6.44 15.70 1.40
C PRO A 30 -7.84 15.35 1.96
N SER A 31 -8.00 14.14 2.51
CA SER A 31 -9.17 13.71 3.28
C SER A 31 -8.77 12.60 4.27
N GLU A 32 -9.59 12.39 5.30
CA GLU A 32 -9.43 11.23 6.19
C GLU A 32 -9.67 9.96 5.38
N ALA A 33 -8.60 9.19 5.14
CA ALA A 33 -8.68 7.97 4.34
C ALA A 33 -9.24 6.81 5.17
N THR A 34 -10.24 6.12 4.64
CA THR A 34 -10.70 4.86 5.21
C THR A 34 -9.78 3.71 4.78
N PRO A 35 -9.75 2.57 5.50
CA PRO A 35 -9.08 1.36 5.03
C PRO A 35 -9.50 0.97 3.61
N GLU A 36 -10.77 1.13 3.28
CA GLU A 36 -11.35 0.84 1.98
C GLU A 36 -10.82 1.79 0.89
N ASP A 37 -10.71 3.08 1.18
CA ASP A 37 -10.11 4.06 0.25
C ASP A 37 -8.66 3.73 -0.02
N MET A 38 -7.89 3.36 1.01
CA MET A 38 -6.49 2.97 0.87
C MET A 38 -6.34 1.72 -0.01
N VAL A 39 -7.20 0.71 0.17
CA VAL A 39 -7.18 -0.48 -0.70
C VAL A 39 -7.47 -0.11 -2.15
N ASN A 40 -8.46 0.76 -2.39
CA ASN A 40 -8.77 1.21 -3.74
C ASN A 40 -7.61 2.02 -4.34
N CYS A 41 -6.93 2.87 -3.56
CA CYS A 41 -5.75 3.62 -4.01
C CYS A 41 -4.59 2.70 -4.38
N VAL A 42 -4.25 1.71 -3.56
CA VAL A 42 -3.15 0.80 -3.90
C VAL A 42 -3.46 -0.01 -5.16
N LEU A 43 -4.71 -0.43 -5.37
CA LEU A 43 -5.07 -1.33 -6.47
C LEU A 43 -5.47 -0.63 -7.78
N MET A 44 -5.75 0.68 -7.77
CA MET A 44 -6.18 1.39 -8.98
C MET A 44 -5.05 1.54 -10.00
N ASP A 45 -5.44 1.50 -11.28
CA ASP A 45 -4.49 1.61 -12.40
C ASP A 45 -4.01 3.04 -12.65
N HIS A 46 -4.82 4.04 -12.29
CA HIS A 46 -4.55 5.45 -12.57
C HIS A 46 -4.72 6.26 -11.30
N HIS A 47 -3.64 6.96 -10.91
CA HIS A 47 -3.62 7.82 -9.75
C HIS A 47 -3.75 9.28 -10.17
N ASP A 48 -4.52 10.04 -9.42
CA ASP A 48 -4.37 11.49 -9.34
C ASP A 48 -3.37 11.86 -8.22
N ILE A 49 -3.11 13.16 -8.04
CA ILE A 49 -2.16 13.60 -7.01
C ILE A 49 -2.61 13.22 -5.59
N SER A 50 -3.93 13.22 -5.33
CA SER A 50 -4.48 12.94 -4.01
C SER A 50 -4.30 11.48 -3.61
N SER A 51 -4.67 10.56 -4.50
CA SER A 51 -4.46 9.11 -4.34
C SER A 51 -2.98 8.75 -4.31
N ALA A 52 -2.15 9.44 -5.10
CA ALA A 52 -0.70 9.24 -5.07
C ALA A 52 -0.08 9.61 -3.71
N LEU A 53 -0.51 10.73 -3.11
CA LEU A 53 -0.06 11.13 -1.78
C LEU A 53 -0.50 10.15 -0.69
N LEU A 54 -1.69 9.54 -0.83
CA LEU A 54 -2.15 8.50 0.10
C LEU A 54 -1.26 7.25 0.06
N VAL A 55 -0.96 6.75 -1.14
CA VAL A 55 -0.05 5.60 -1.30
C VAL A 55 1.35 5.95 -0.82
N ALA A 56 1.84 7.15 -1.12
CA ALA A 56 3.15 7.59 -0.67
C ALA A 56 3.25 7.65 0.86
N ALA A 57 2.25 8.21 1.53
CA ALA A 57 2.19 8.25 2.98
C ALA A 57 2.11 6.84 3.62
N LEU A 58 1.35 5.93 3.00
CA LEU A 58 1.31 4.53 3.42
C LEU A 58 2.71 3.90 3.36
N ILE A 59 3.49 4.21 2.33
CA ILE A 59 4.79 3.57 2.11
C ILE A 59 5.89 4.25 2.94
N ASP A 60 5.94 5.57 2.98
CA ASP A 60 7.04 6.29 3.63
C ASP A 60 6.88 6.36 5.16
N GLU A 61 5.65 6.51 5.66
CA GLU A 61 5.43 6.82 7.08
C GLU A 61 5.00 5.64 7.95
N VAL A 62 4.45 4.59 7.33
CA VAL A 62 4.01 3.42 8.09
C VAL A 62 5.23 2.60 8.51
N PRO A 63 5.36 2.20 9.79
CA PRO A 63 6.46 1.35 10.22
C PRO A 63 6.52 0.06 9.39
N GLY A 64 7.69 -0.34 8.90
CA GLY A 64 7.84 -1.52 8.03
C GLY A 64 7.26 -2.81 8.62
N ARG A 65 7.31 -2.98 9.96
CA ARG A 65 6.65 -4.12 10.65
C ARG A 65 5.13 -4.12 10.48
N THR A 66 4.51 -2.94 10.48
CA THR A 66 3.07 -2.79 10.26
C THR A 66 2.73 -3.14 8.81
N LEU A 67 3.53 -2.68 7.83
CA LEU A 67 3.38 -3.09 6.43
C LEU A 67 3.53 -4.61 6.25
N ALA A 68 4.52 -5.24 6.90
CA ALA A 68 4.69 -6.69 6.89
C ALA A 68 3.45 -7.43 7.41
N ASN A 69 2.84 -6.93 8.48
CA ASN A 69 1.62 -7.51 9.04
C ASN A 69 0.43 -7.37 8.08
N ILE A 70 0.26 -6.20 7.44
CA ILE A 70 -0.77 -5.98 6.42
C ILE A 70 -0.62 -7.00 5.28
N VAL A 71 0.61 -7.21 4.79
CA VAL A 71 0.89 -8.18 3.74
C VAL A 71 0.62 -9.61 4.20
N SER A 72 1.06 -9.99 5.41
CA SER A 72 0.83 -11.34 5.96
C SER A 72 -0.65 -11.71 6.13
N LYS A 73 -1.53 -10.71 6.17
CA LYS A 73 -2.99 -10.87 6.28
C LYS A 73 -3.70 -10.78 4.93
N ASN A 74 -2.94 -10.80 3.82
CA ASN A 74 -3.43 -10.77 2.44
C ASN A 74 -4.24 -9.52 2.07
N VAL A 75 -4.05 -8.41 2.80
CA VAL A 75 -4.65 -7.12 2.46
C VAL A 75 -4.00 -6.57 1.19
N PHE A 76 -2.67 -6.66 1.11
CA PHE A 76 -1.85 -6.37 -0.06
C PHE A 76 -0.77 -7.44 -0.24
N SER A 77 -0.22 -7.57 -1.43
CA SER A 77 1.05 -8.27 -1.71
C SER A 77 2.18 -7.27 -1.89
N TYR A 78 3.44 -7.70 -1.77
CA TYR A 78 4.57 -6.82 -2.08
C TYR A 78 4.57 -6.42 -3.55
N ASN A 79 4.15 -7.31 -4.45
CA ASN A 79 3.98 -6.99 -5.86
C ASN A 79 2.94 -5.88 -6.11
N GLU A 80 1.78 -5.92 -5.46
CA GLU A 80 0.76 -4.86 -5.58
C GLU A 80 1.30 -3.51 -5.07
N LEU A 81 2.01 -3.51 -3.94
CA LEU A 81 2.65 -2.30 -3.40
C LEU A 81 3.73 -1.76 -4.33
N ASN A 82 4.55 -2.64 -4.94
CA ASN A 82 5.57 -2.24 -5.89
C ASN A 82 4.97 -1.65 -7.18
N ILE A 83 3.89 -2.25 -7.69
CA ILE A 83 3.14 -1.70 -8.83
C ILE A 83 2.56 -0.33 -8.48
N ALA A 84 2.01 -0.15 -7.27
CA ALA A 84 1.49 1.12 -6.82
C ALA A 84 2.59 2.20 -6.76
N MET A 85 3.80 1.87 -6.26
CA MET A 85 4.95 2.78 -6.29
C MET A 85 5.30 3.27 -7.70
N GLU A 86 5.37 2.35 -8.67
CA GLU A 86 5.67 2.72 -10.06
C GLU A 86 4.55 3.59 -10.68
N ARG A 87 3.29 3.33 -10.32
CA ARG A 87 2.15 4.11 -10.80
C ARG A 87 2.17 5.54 -10.27
N ILE A 88 2.40 5.74 -8.97
CA ILE A 88 2.42 7.09 -8.38
C ILE A 88 3.63 7.92 -8.84
N ARG A 89 4.72 7.24 -9.23
CA ARG A 89 5.90 7.89 -9.83
C ARG A 89 5.56 8.62 -11.12
N SER A 90 4.63 8.08 -11.92
CA SER A 90 4.18 8.71 -13.17
C SER A 90 3.51 10.08 -12.98
N VAL A 91 3.01 10.36 -11.77
CA VAL A 91 2.40 11.65 -11.40
C VAL A 91 3.32 12.51 -10.53
N GLY A 92 4.62 12.17 -10.46
CA GLY A 92 5.65 12.98 -9.83
C GLY A 92 5.90 12.70 -8.34
N VAL A 93 5.35 11.60 -7.81
CA VAL A 93 5.55 11.19 -6.41
C VAL A 93 6.42 9.94 -6.37
N ASP A 94 7.66 10.06 -5.87
CA ASP A 94 8.63 8.96 -5.86
C ASP A 94 9.02 8.56 -4.43
N VAL A 95 8.63 7.35 -4.04
CA VAL A 95 8.94 6.74 -2.72
C VAL A 95 9.91 5.56 -2.84
N THR A 96 10.46 5.29 -4.03
CA THR A 96 11.33 4.12 -4.27
C THR A 96 12.63 4.15 -3.47
N ASN A 97 13.09 5.35 -3.08
CA ASN A 97 14.32 5.53 -2.30
C ASN A 97 14.13 5.51 -0.78
N THR A 98 12.89 5.42 -0.30
CA THR A 98 12.57 5.27 1.14
C THR A 98 13.01 3.89 1.65
N GLU A 99 13.14 3.72 2.98
CA GLU A 99 13.49 2.41 3.57
C GLU A 99 12.49 1.33 3.18
N ASN A 100 11.19 1.63 3.35
CA ASN A 100 10.11 0.73 2.96
C ASN A 100 10.04 0.53 1.45
N GLY A 101 10.26 1.58 0.64
CA GLY A 101 10.23 1.46 -0.82
C GLY A 101 11.28 0.50 -1.36
N LYS A 102 12.52 0.58 -0.87
CA LYS A 102 13.60 -0.36 -1.22
C LYS A 102 13.24 -1.79 -0.79
N TRP A 103 12.77 -1.94 0.44
CA TRP A 103 12.40 -3.24 0.98
C TRP A 103 11.22 -3.88 0.21
N ILE A 104 10.18 -3.12 -0.13
CA ILE A 104 9.05 -3.61 -0.94
C ILE A 104 9.53 -4.06 -2.32
N ASN A 105 10.44 -3.31 -2.96
CA ASN A 105 10.99 -3.68 -4.26
C ASN A 105 11.75 -5.01 -4.20
N GLU A 106 12.59 -5.20 -3.18
CA GLU A 106 13.31 -6.46 -2.93
C GLU A 106 12.33 -7.62 -2.72
N MET A 107 11.32 -7.43 -1.85
CA MET A 107 10.34 -8.46 -1.52
C MET A 107 9.45 -8.84 -2.72
N ALA A 108 9.08 -7.89 -3.56
CA ALA A 108 8.35 -8.15 -4.80
C ALA A 108 9.18 -9.00 -5.79
N GLY A 109 10.49 -8.78 -5.86
CA GLY A 109 11.40 -9.61 -6.66
C GLY A 109 11.43 -11.09 -6.21
N PHE A 110 11.35 -11.34 -4.90
CA PHE A 110 11.25 -12.70 -4.36
C PHE A 110 9.88 -13.35 -4.64
N GLU A 111 8.78 -12.60 -4.55
CA GLU A 111 7.42 -13.10 -4.87
C GLU A 111 7.31 -13.53 -6.35
N MET A 112 7.85 -12.73 -7.28
CA MET A 112 7.84 -13.06 -8.70
C MET A 112 8.68 -14.31 -9.00
N THR A 113 9.85 -14.43 -8.37
CA THR A 113 10.73 -15.60 -8.57
C THR A 113 10.05 -16.89 -8.10
N ARG A 114 9.26 -16.85 -7.02
CA ARG A 114 8.52 -18.02 -6.51
C ARG A 114 7.32 -18.42 -7.38
N SER A 115 6.82 -17.53 -8.23
CA SER A 115 5.68 -17.80 -9.10
C SER A 115 6.07 -18.49 -10.42
N ILE A 116 7.37 -18.57 -10.71
CA ILE A 116 7.93 -19.12 -11.96
C ILE A 116 8.46 -20.55 -11.76
N VAL A 117 8.45 -21.08 -10.52
CA VAL A 117 8.95 -22.42 -10.16
C VAL A 117 7.80 -23.39 -9.90
#